data_AF-A0A060CKP0-F1
#
_entry.id   AF-A0A060CKP0-F1
#
_cell.length_a   1.000
_cell.length_b   1.000
_cell.length_c   1.000
_cell.angle_alpha   90.00
_cell.angle_beta   90.00
_cell.angle_gamma   90.00
#
_symmetry.space_group_name_H-M   'P 1'
#
loop_
_entity.id
_entity.type
_entity.pdbx_description
1 polymer ?
#
loop_
_entity_poly.entity_id
_entity_poly.type
_entity_poly.pdbx_seq_one_letter_code
_entity_poly.pdbx_strand_id
1 'polypeptide(L)'
;LSIWRFNVGAGSAEQGEDSQIGSKWTRTECFLQTDGTYDWNKQQGQRNFLRLAKERGVNRFLAFLNSPPVYYTQNGLATNTGRGATLNLKADCYEKYACFLADVLQGIEKQDGIAFSYVSPFNEPDGHWNWTGP
;
A
#
# COMPACT_ATOMS: atom_id res chain seq x y z
N LEU A 1 -6.92 17.44 12.69
CA LEU A 1 -5.76 16.51 12.74
C LEU A 1 -4.53 17.29 12.30
N SER A 2 -3.35 16.97 12.82
CA SER A 2 -2.07 17.58 12.39
C SER A 2 -1.23 16.67 11.48
N ILE A 3 -1.68 15.43 11.25
CA ILE A 3 -1.08 14.44 10.36
C ILE A 3 -2.18 13.63 9.67
N TRP A 4 -1.96 13.23 8.42
CA TRP A 4 -2.81 12.29 7.68
C TRP A 4 -2.01 11.06 7.25
N ARG A 5 -2.57 9.86 7.47
CA ARG A 5 -1.94 8.58 7.10
C ARG A 5 -2.60 8.03 5.83
N PHE A 6 -1.79 7.67 4.84
CA PHE A 6 -2.20 7.14 3.56
C PHE A 6 -1.71 5.70 3.41
N ASN A 7 -2.64 4.77 3.17
CA ASN A 7 -2.31 3.37 2.93
C ASN A 7 -1.98 3.16 1.44
N VAL A 8 -0.71 3.00 1.11
CA VAL A 8 -0.29 2.61 -0.23
C VAL A 8 -0.69 1.15 -0.43
N GLY A 9 -1.60 0.90 -1.36
CA GLY A 9 -2.25 -0.39 -1.49
C GLY A 9 -1.41 -1.40 -2.26
N ALA A 10 -1.75 -2.68 -2.03
CA ALA A 10 -0.93 -3.81 -2.43
C ALA A 10 -1.46 -4.55 -3.68
N GLY A 11 -2.68 -4.28 -4.13
CA GLY A 11 -3.24 -4.92 -5.32
C GLY A 11 -4.25 -6.05 -5.06
N SER A 12 -4.76 -6.15 -3.82
CA SER A 12 -5.77 -7.17 -3.47
C SER A 12 -7.15 -6.87 -4.05
N ALA A 13 -7.45 -5.62 -4.44
CA ALA A 13 -8.68 -5.29 -5.11
C ALA A 13 -8.72 -5.88 -6.53
N GLU A 14 -7.60 -5.83 -7.25
CA GLU A 14 -7.41 -6.38 -8.59
C GLU A 14 -7.54 -7.91 -8.61
N GLN A 15 -7.21 -8.57 -7.50
CA GLN A 15 -7.39 -10.02 -7.34
C GLN A 15 -8.83 -10.43 -7.01
N GLY A 16 -9.69 -9.49 -6.58
CA GLY A 16 -11.08 -9.82 -6.21
C GLY A 16 -11.16 -10.91 -5.13
N GLU A 17 -11.94 -11.96 -5.38
CA GLU A 17 -12.10 -13.10 -4.45
C GLU A 17 -10.81 -13.92 -4.29
N ASP A 18 -9.94 -13.95 -5.31
CA ASP A 18 -8.66 -14.66 -5.26
C ASP A 18 -7.66 -14.02 -4.29
N SER A 19 -7.93 -12.81 -3.80
CA SER A 19 -7.14 -12.14 -2.78
C SER A 19 -7.17 -12.86 -1.42
N GLN A 20 -8.15 -13.73 -1.20
CA GLN A 20 -8.45 -14.37 0.09
C GLN A 20 -8.78 -13.37 1.22
N ILE A 21 -9.08 -12.11 0.88
CA ILE A 21 -9.58 -11.10 1.81
C ILE A 21 -11.11 -11.08 1.68
N GLY A 22 -11.80 -11.61 2.69
CA GLY A 22 -13.26 -11.85 2.63
C GLY A 22 -14.12 -10.59 2.49
N SER A 23 -13.65 -9.43 2.93
CA SER A 23 -14.37 -8.16 2.79
C SER A 23 -13.78 -7.34 1.64
N LYS A 24 -14.61 -7.00 0.64
CA LYS A 24 -14.21 -6.07 -0.42
C LYS A 24 -13.78 -4.69 0.10
N TRP A 25 -14.25 -4.30 1.28
CA TRP A 25 -13.95 -3.01 1.91
C TRP A 25 -12.54 -2.92 2.48
N THR A 26 -11.86 -4.05 2.67
CA THR A 26 -10.48 -4.12 3.15
C THR A 26 -9.49 -4.52 2.06
N ARG A 27 -9.96 -4.70 0.83
CA ARG A 27 -9.11 -4.84 -0.36
C ARG A 27 -8.59 -3.47 -0.79
N THR A 28 -7.41 -3.44 -1.39
CA THR A 28 -6.77 -2.19 -1.83
C THR A 28 -6.27 -2.31 -3.25
N GLU A 29 -6.46 -1.26 -4.04
CA GLU A 29 -5.85 -1.15 -5.37
C GLU A 29 -4.33 -0.97 -5.26
N CYS A 30 -3.60 -1.31 -6.31
CA CYS A 30 -2.17 -0.98 -6.46
C CYS A 30 -1.97 0.06 -7.56
N PHE A 31 -1.02 0.99 -7.38
CA PHE A 31 -0.60 1.88 -8.46
C PHE A 31 0.23 1.14 -9.52
N LEU A 32 1.09 0.23 -9.08
CA LEU A 32 1.92 -0.60 -9.96
C LEU A 32 1.03 -1.65 -10.63
N GLN A 33 1.19 -1.78 -11.94
CA GLN A 33 0.51 -2.77 -12.77
C GLN A 33 1.42 -3.98 -13.04
N THR A 34 0.83 -5.07 -13.55
CA THR A 34 1.57 -6.32 -13.86
C THR A 34 2.63 -6.15 -14.95
N ASP A 35 2.48 -5.17 -15.84
CA ASP A 35 3.43 -4.84 -16.90
C ASP A 35 4.55 -3.88 -16.45
N GLY A 36 4.58 -3.51 -15.16
CA GLY A 36 5.55 -2.59 -14.58
C GLY A 36 5.22 -1.11 -14.76
N THR A 37 4.10 -0.77 -15.42
CA THR A 37 3.63 0.61 -15.53
C THR A 37 2.86 1.05 -14.27
N TYR A 38 2.56 2.35 -14.19
CA TYR A 38 1.82 2.93 -13.08
C TYR A 38 0.51 3.55 -13.56
N ASP A 39 -0.60 3.18 -12.92
CA ASP A 39 -1.90 3.84 -13.13
C ASP A 39 -2.19 4.79 -11.97
N TRP A 40 -1.96 6.07 -12.23
CA TRP A 40 -2.20 7.14 -11.25
C TRP A 40 -3.68 7.40 -11.00
N ASN A 41 -4.60 6.84 -11.80
CA ASN A 41 -6.04 6.97 -11.54
C ASN A 41 -6.55 6.02 -10.46
N LYS A 42 -5.68 5.20 -9.86
CA LYS A 42 -5.98 4.31 -8.73
C LYS A 42 -6.10 5.06 -7.41
N GLN A 43 -6.81 4.46 -6.46
CA GLN A 43 -7.00 4.94 -5.09
C GLN A 43 -7.61 6.37 -5.00
N GLN A 44 -8.47 6.73 -5.95
CA GLN A 44 -9.00 8.10 -6.10
C GLN A 44 -9.61 8.66 -4.81
N GLY A 45 -10.35 7.82 -4.07
CA GLY A 45 -10.95 8.22 -2.80
C GLY A 45 -9.89 8.66 -1.79
N GLN A 46 -8.84 7.88 -1.59
CA GLN A 46 -7.77 8.19 -0.64
C GLN A 46 -6.95 9.40 -1.11
N ARG A 47 -6.64 9.49 -2.41
CA ARG A 47 -5.98 10.66 -3.01
C ARG A 47 -6.79 11.95 -2.84
N ASN A 48 -8.11 11.87 -3.01
CA ASN A 48 -9.01 12.99 -2.75
C ASN A 48 -8.95 13.44 -1.28
N PHE A 49 -8.93 12.51 -0.34
CA PHE A 49 -8.77 12.84 1.08
C PHE A 49 -7.41 13.49 1.40
N LEU A 50 -6.32 13.10 0.73
CA LEU A 50 -5.04 13.81 0.87
C LEU A 50 -5.15 15.28 0.47
N ARG A 51 -5.73 15.55 -0.71
CA ARG A 51 -5.94 16.92 -1.21
C ARG A 51 -6.84 17.72 -0.25
N LEU A 52 -7.98 17.16 0.15
CA LEU A 52 -8.91 17.79 1.09
C LEU A 52 -8.27 18.06 2.46
N ALA A 53 -7.41 17.17 2.96
CA ALA A 53 -6.68 17.35 4.21
C ALA A 53 -5.68 18.50 4.10
N LYS A 54 -4.92 18.59 2.99
CA LYS A 54 -4.00 19.70 2.72
C LYS A 54 -4.72 21.04 2.65
N GLU A 55 -5.82 21.11 1.90
CA GLU A 55 -6.68 22.30 1.79
C GLU A 55 -7.19 22.78 3.17
N ARG A 56 -7.40 21.85 4.11
CA ARG A 56 -7.87 22.13 5.48
C ARG A 56 -6.73 22.35 6.48
N GLY A 57 -5.49 22.52 6.00
CA GLY A 57 -4.35 22.90 6.82
C GLY A 57 -3.53 21.75 7.41
N VAL A 58 -3.79 20.49 7.02
CA VAL A 58 -2.86 19.40 7.35
C VAL A 58 -1.58 19.58 6.53
N ASN A 59 -0.43 19.64 7.22
CA ASN A 59 0.88 19.88 6.61
C ASN A 59 1.88 18.73 6.83
N ARG A 60 1.44 17.60 7.41
CA ARG A 60 2.24 16.38 7.56
C ARG A 60 1.49 15.19 7.02
N PHE A 61 2.16 14.40 6.19
CA PHE A 61 1.60 13.21 5.56
C PHE A 61 2.53 12.02 5.80
N LEU A 62 1.94 10.87 6.08
CA LEU A 62 2.65 9.61 6.26
C LEU A 62 2.10 8.57 5.28
N ALA A 63 2.98 7.97 4.49
CA ALA A 63 2.65 6.81 3.68
C ALA A 63 2.97 5.54 4.46
N PHE A 64 2.06 4.58 4.48
CA PHE A 64 2.28 3.26 5.10
C PHE A 64 1.73 2.14 4.24
N LEU A 65 2.17 0.91 4.53
CA LEU A 65 1.75 -0.30 3.83
C LEU A 65 1.43 -1.39 4.83
N ASN A 66 0.37 -2.15 4.53
CA ASN A 66 0.11 -3.41 5.21
C ASN A 66 0.80 -4.59 4.51
N SER A 67 1.17 -4.45 3.23
CA SER A 67 1.81 -5.49 2.44
C SER A 67 2.56 -4.90 1.24
N PRO A 68 3.63 -5.55 0.74
CA PRO A 68 4.19 -5.24 -0.57
C PRO A 68 3.17 -5.47 -1.70
N PRO A 69 3.38 -4.92 -2.91
CA PRO A 69 2.60 -5.30 -4.09
C PRO A 69 2.52 -6.81 -4.25
N VAL A 70 1.34 -7.35 -4.55
CA VAL A 70 1.11 -8.80 -4.68
C VAL A 70 2.05 -9.48 -5.69
N TYR A 71 2.56 -8.74 -6.68
CA TYR A 71 3.54 -9.24 -7.65
C TYR A 71 4.90 -9.57 -7.03
N TYR A 72 5.22 -8.93 -5.90
CA TYR A 72 6.50 -9.06 -5.19
C TYR A 72 6.41 -9.99 -3.98
N THR A 73 5.21 -10.35 -3.51
CA THR A 73 5.04 -11.23 -2.35
C THR A 73 5.36 -12.68 -2.69
N GLN A 74 5.75 -13.49 -1.70
CA GLN A 74 6.17 -14.88 -1.92
C GLN A 74 5.00 -15.77 -2.36
N ASN A 75 3.82 -15.51 -1.79
CA ASN A 75 2.59 -16.26 -2.06
C ASN A 75 1.69 -15.61 -3.12
N GLY A 76 2.08 -14.46 -3.67
CA GLY A 76 1.27 -13.72 -4.64
C GLY A 76 0.01 -13.07 -4.05
N LEU A 77 -0.10 -12.95 -2.72
CA LEU A 77 -1.24 -12.37 -2.02
C LEU A 77 -0.81 -11.15 -1.19
N ALA A 78 -1.76 -10.25 -0.90
CA ALA A 78 -1.54 -9.14 0.02
C ALA A 78 -1.63 -9.55 1.51
N THR A 79 -2.07 -10.79 1.78
CA THR A 79 -2.15 -11.37 3.12
C THR A 79 -1.10 -12.46 3.30
N ASN A 80 -0.72 -12.75 4.54
CA ASN A 80 0.16 -13.89 4.84
C ASN A 80 -0.67 -15.16 5.05
N THR A 81 -0.19 -16.28 4.53
CA THR A 81 -0.81 -17.61 4.64
C THR A 81 -0.11 -18.51 5.66
N GLY A 82 0.86 -17.98 6.41
CA GLY A 82 1.62 -18.73 7.43
C GLY A 82 2.12 -17.86 8.58
N ARG A 83 2.78 -18.50 9.56
CA ARG A 83 3.35 -17.85 10.77
C ARG A 83 4.87 -17.65 10.69
N GLY A 84 5.44 -17.59 9.49
CA GLY A 84 6.87 -17.33 9.33
C GLY A 84 7.25 -15.96 9.90
N ALA A 85 8.40 -15.88 10.57
CA ALA A 85 8.92 -14.62 11.11
C ALA A 85 9.56 -13.71 10.04
N THR A 86 9.29 -13.98 8.76
CA THR A 86 9.86 -13.29 7.62
C THR A 86 8.80 -12.48 6.90
N LEU A 87 9.21 -11.34 6.37
CA LEU A 87 8.38 -10.53 5.47
C LEU A 87 7.91 -11.38 4.28
N ASN A 88 6.62 -11.29 3.94
CA ASN A 88 6.05 -11.92 2.75
C ASN A 88 6.52 -11.18 1.47
N LEU A 89 7.81 -11.30 1.16
CA LEU A 89 8.46 -10.67 0.02
C LEU A 89 9.47 -11.66 -0.60
N LYS A 90 9.47 -11.78 -1.92
CA LYS A 90 10.44 -12.61 -2.65
C LYS A 90 11.86 -12.09 -2.39
N ALA A 91 12.83 -13.02 -2.30
CA ALA A 91 14.21 -12.70 -1.97
C ALA A 91 14.87 -11.71 -2.96
N ASP A 92 14.44 -11.72 -4.22
CA ASP A 92 14.92 -10.85 -5.30
C ASP A 92 14.12 -9.55 -5.47
N CYS A 93 13.17 -9.26 -4.56
CA CYS A 93 12.24 -8.14 -4.70
C CYS A 93 12.42 -7.03 -3.64
N TYR A 94 13.44 -7.09 -2.79
CA TYR A 94 13.70 -6.04 -1.79
C TYR A 94 13.97 -4.67 -2.42
N GLU A 95 14.82 -4.61 -3.44
CA GLU A 95 15.10 -3.37 -4.17
C GLU A 95 13.85 -2.88 -4.92
N LYS A 96 13.15 -3.78 -5.62
CA LYS A 96 11.90 -3.47 -6.32
C LYS A 96 10.84 -2.91 -5.39
N TYR A 97 10.75 -3.41 -4.16
CA TYR A 97 9.82 -2.91 -3.15
C TYR A 97 10.19 -1.49 -2.69
N ALA A 98 11.47 -1.22 -2.44
CA ALA A 98 11.95 0.11 -2.07
C ALA A 98 11.74 1.13 -3.20
N CYS A 99 12.06 0.75 -4.44
CA CYS A 99 11.81 1.56 -5.64
C CYS A 99 10.32 1.83 -5.82
N PHE A 100 9.47 0.80 -5.72
CA PHE A 100 8.02 0.95 -5.80
C PHE A 100 7.50 2.02 -4.84
N LEU A 101 7.94 1.97 -3.58
CA LEU A 101 7.51 2.93 -2.59
C LEU A 101 7.99 4.34 -2.94
N ALA A 102 9.25 4.51 -3.32
CA ALA A 102 9.80 5.79 -3.76
C ALA A 102 9.05 6.37 -4.97
N ASP A 103 8.70 5.53 -5.94
CA ASP A 103 7.96 5.92 -7.14
C ASP A 103 6.53 6.35 -6.82
N VAL A 104 5.85 5.66 -5.89
CA VAL A 104 4.52 6.08 -5.42
C VAL A 104 4.58 7.43 -4.71
N LEU A 105 5.57 7.65 -3.84
CA LEU A 105 5.71 8.94 -3.13
C LEU A 105 5.92 10.10 -4.13
N GLN A 106 6.85 9.93 -5.07
CA GLN A 106 7.12 10.93 -6.11
C GLN A 106 5.92 11.12 -7.05
N GLY A 107 5.24 10.03 -7.39
CA GLY A 107 4.05 10.05 -8.24
C GLY A 107 2.91 10.84 -7.59
N ILE A 108 2.57 10.56 -6.33
CA ILE A 108 1.54 11.30 -5.59
C ILE A 108 1.94 12.78 -5.43
N GLU A 109 3.21 13.08 -5.18
CA GLU A 109 3.68 14.46 -5.15
C GLU A 109 3.44 15.17 -6.49
N LYS A 110 3.79 14.53 -7.61
CA LYS A 110 3.60 15.09 -8.96
C LYS A 110 2.12 15.25 -9.34
N GLN A 111 1.27 14.30 -8.96
CA GLN A 111 -0.12 14.25 -9.39
C GLN A 111 -1.06 15.05 -8.47
N ASP A 112 -0.79 15.09 -7.16
CA ASP A 112 -1.66 15.72 -6.16
C ASP A 112 -1.01 16.86 -5.39
N GLY A 113 0.29 17.13 -5.60
CA GLY A 113 1.03 18.12 -4.84
C GLY A 113 1.22 17.74 -3.37
N ILE A 114 1.22 16.45 -3.04
CA ILE A 114 1.33 15.95 -1.67
C ILE A 114 2.74 15.37 -1.45
N ALA A 115 3.55 16.07 -0.68
CA ALA A 115 4.84 15.56 -0.22
C ALA A 115 4.68 14.81 1.11
N PHE A 116 5.19 13.59 1.17
CA PHE A 116 5.15 12.76 2.39
C PHE A 116 6.34 13.08 3.29
N SER A 117 6.05 13.37 4.56
CA SER A 117 7.08 13.63 5.59
C SER A 117 7.62 12.35 6.21
N TYR A 118 6.85 11.26 6.13
CA TYR A 118 7.17 9.98 6.75
C TYR A 118 6.78 8.81 5.84
N VAL A 119 7.54 7.73 5.96
CA VAL A 119 7.24 6.45 5.34
C VAL A 119 7.32 5.33 6.37
N SER A 120 6.31 4.46 6.41
CA SER A 120 6.24 3.29 7.28
C SER A 120 6.09 2.04 6.41
N PRO A 121 7.20 1.39 6.01
CA PRO A 121 7.18 0.28 5.05
C PRO A 121 6.61 -1.03 5.63
N PHE A 122 6.39 -1.09 6.94
CA PHE A 122 5.85 -2.25 7.65
C PHE A 122 4.77 -1.80 8.64
N ASN A 123 3.77 -2.64 8.84
CA ASN A 123 2.75 -2.53 9.89
C ASN A 123 2.82 -3.80 10.75
N GLU A 124 2.67 -3.67 12.07
CA GLU A 124 2.60 -4.78 13.06
C GLU A 124 3.43 -6.03 12.69
N PRO A 125 4.76 -5.90 12.54
CA PRO A 125 5.61 -7.01 12.06
C PRO A 125 5.66 -8.21 13.03
N ASP A 126 5.27 -8.00 14.28
CA ASP A 126 5.08 -9.02 15.32
C ASP A 126 3.71 -9.74 15.23
N GLY A 127 2.78 -9.19 14.46
CA GLY A 127 1.43 -9.71 14.28
C GLY A 127 1.38 -11.03 13.51
N HIS A 128 0.41 -11.87 13.86
CA HIS A 128 0.04 -13.00 13.02
C HIS A 128 -0.90 -12.51 11.91
N TRP A 129 -0.33 -12.22 10.74
CA TRP A 129 -1.04 -11.67 9.58
C TRP A 129 -1.97 -12.66 8.86
N ASN A 130 -2.42 -13.71 9.54
CA ASN A 130 -3.46 -14.62 9.08
C ASN A 130 -4.86 -14.11 9.48
N TRP A 131 -5.10 -12.80 9.33
CA TRP A 131 -6.33 -12.10 9.74
C TRP A 131 -7.59 -12.71 9.09
N THR A 132 -8.09 -13.78 9.68
CA THR A 132 -9.53 -13.97 9.84
C THR A 132 -9.92 -12.89 10.84
N GLY A 133 -10.64 -11.84 10.40
CA GLY A 133 -11.18 -10.84 11.34
C GLY A 133 -11.98 -11.51 12.48
N PRO A 134 -12.44 -10.73 13.48
CA PRO A 134 -13.42 -11.24 14.45
C PRO A 134 -14.64 -11.85 13.75
#